data_AF-A0A2H0VUT2-F1
#
_entry.id   AF-A0A2H0VUT2-F1
#
_cell.length_a   1.000
_cell.length_b   1.000
_cell.length_c   1.000
_cell.angle_alpha   90.00
_cell.angle_beta   90.00
_cell.angle_gamma   90.00
#
_symmetry.space_group_name_H-M   'P 1'
#
loop_
_entity.id
_entity.type
_entity.pdbx_description
1 polymer ?
#
loop_
_entity_poly.entity_id
_entity_poly.type
_entity_poly.pdbx_seq_one_letter_code
_entity_poly.pdbx_strand_id
1 'polypeptide(L)'
;MKLLSATICLLLISPMLLLAEGENRAVVGSRPMSEEAAKQVNAAKPPAANEDESFESQTAGYIHDQYPPIYYSNSHHWLASISINDSDQYELELEDGSVWKINSYDGSKALNWRSNDPLTITQNNRWFSRHTYRIINKSNGTSAEANLFLGPILRGEFSRFIANIDHSKREISLNDNTYWEISYLDTAVFSDWDVNDYIIIGTNSNVSFWDSGSDVLLINVNMNNSVRAKQF
;
A
#
# COMPACT_ATOMS: atom_id res chain seq x y z
N MET A 1 14.93 6.61 -76.41
CA MET A 1 15.04 7.93 -75.76
C MET A 1 14.12 7.92 -74.53
N LYS A 2 14.69 8.00 -73.31
CA LYS A 2 14.06 8.18 -71.97
C LYS A 2 13.18 7.01 -71.48
N LEU A 3 13.62 6.09 -70.60
CA LEU A 3 13.87 6.21 -69.14
C LEU A 3 12.75 6.94 -68.39
N LEU A 4 11.90 6.19 -67.67
CA LEU A 4 11.37 6.62 -66.38
C LEU A 4 11.17 5.40 -65.48
N SER A 5 12.06 5.31 -64.50
CA SER A 5 12.04 4.40 -63.36
C SER A 5 10.90 4.81 -62.44
N ALA A 6 9.93 3.93 -62.21
CA ALA A 6 8.92 4.10 -61.16
C ALA A 6 9.39 3.34 -59.92
N THR A 7 10.16 4.03 -59.08
CA THR A 7 10.51 3.58 -57.74
C THR A 7 9.25 3.66 -56.88
N ILE A 8 8.63 2.52 -56.60
CA ILE A 8 7.56 2.44 -55.59
C ILE A 8 8.23 2.53 -54.23
N CYS A 9 8.08 3.68 -53.57
CA CYS A 9 8.39 3.84 -52.16
C CYS A 9 7.56 2.84 -51.36
N LEU A 10 8.20 1.77 -50.87
CA LEU A 10 7.70 1.03 -49.72
C LEU A 10 7.70 2.00 -48.55
N LEU A 11 6.53 2.57 -48.25
CA LEU A 11 6.27 3.17 -46.95
C LEU A 11 6.35 2.04 -45.93
N LEU A 12 7.49 1.99 -45.23
CA LEU A 12 7.66 1.27 -43.99
C LEU A 12 6.62 1.82 -43.01
N ILE A 13 5.43 1.22 -42.99
CA ILE A 13 4.59 1.21 -41.80
C ILE A 13 5.29 0.24 -40.86
N SER A 14 6.37 0.69 -40.23
CA SER A 14 6.74 0.14 -38.93
C SER A 14 5.54 0.40 -38.04
N PRO A 15 4.87 -0.62 -37.49
CA PRO A 15 4.11 -0.37 -36.29
C PRO A 15 5.13 0.14 -35.28
N MET A 16 5.03 1.43 -34.99
CA MET A 16 5.47 2.04 -33.74
C MET A 16 4.89 1.16 -32.63
N LEU A 17 5.59 0.09 -32.29
CA LEU A 17 5.46 -0.60 -31.02
C LEU A 17 6.18 0.29 -30.01
N LEU A 18 5.63 1.49 -29.81
CA LEU A 18 6.13 2.48 -28.88
C LEU A 18 5.48 2.15 -27.53
N LEU A 19 6.28 1.54 -26.66
CA LEU A 19 6.21 1.66 -25.20
C LEU A 19 4.83 1.38 -24.56
N ALA A 20 4.50 0.09 -24.43
CA ALA A 20 3.95 -0.41 -23.18
C ALA A 20 5.01 -1.34 -22.57
N GLU A 21 6.18 -0.80 -22.25
CA GLU A 21 6.99 -1.39 -21.17
C GLU A 21 6.16 -1.13 -19.91
N GLY A 22 5.26 -2.06 -19.59
CA GLY A 22 4.56 -2.05 -18.32
C GLY A 22 5.63 -1.96 -17.24
N GLU A 23 5.63 -0.88 -16.48
CA GLU A 23 6.62 -0.64 -15.45
C GLU A 23 6.71 -1.90 -14.59
N ASN A 24 7.90 -2.52 -14.54
CA ASN A 24 8.09 -3.73 -13.75
C ASN A 24 7.79 -3.38 -12.30
N ARG A 25 6.73 -3.94 -11.74
CA ARG A 25 6.23 -3.68 -10.38
C ARG A 25 6.35 -4.91 -9.49
N ALA A 26 6.45 -4.69 -8.18
CA ALA A 26 6.41 -5.77 -7.21
C ALA A 26 5.04 -6.46 -7.24
N VAL A 27 5.04 -7.79 -7.33
CA VAL A 27 3.82 -8.59 -7.39
C VAL A 27 3.26 -8.76 -5.97
N VAL A 28 2.04 -8.27 -5.75
CA VAL A 28 1.35 -8.36 -4.47
C VAL A 28 1.03 -9.83 -4.16
N GLY A 29 1.40 -10.30 -2.97
CA GLY A 29 1.12 -11.68 -2.55
C GLY A 29 1.87 -12.75 -3.37
N SER A 30 3.02 -12.40 -3.97
CA SER A 30 3.86 -13.33 -4.72
C SER A 30 4.42 -14.49 -3.89
N ARG A 31 4.47 -14.34 -2.57
CA ARG A 31 5.00 -15.33 -1.64
C ARG A 31 3.90 -15.87 -0.70
N PRO A 32 3.88 -17.18 -0.45
CA PRO A 32 2.90 -17.77 0.45
C PRO A 32 3.27 -17.49 1.91
N MET A 33 2.24 -17.45 2.76
CA MET A 33 2.35 -17.27 4.20
C MET A 33 2.22 -18.62 4.92
N SER A 34 2.94 -18.80 6.03
CA SER A 34 2.79 -19.96 6.91
C SER A 34 1.39 -20.01 7.54
N GLU A 35 0.97 -21.18 8.00
CA GLU A 35 -0.34 -21.35 8.62
C GLU A 35 -0.48 -20.53 9.93
N GLU A 36 0.61 -20.39 10.69
CA GLU A 36 0.63 -19.63 11.93
C GLU A 36 0.47 -18.13 11.66
N ALA A 37 1.24 -17.59 10.71
CA ALA A 37 1.11 -16.22 10.26
C ALA A 37 -0.29 -15.95 9.68
N ALA A 38 -0.84 -16.88 8.88
CA ALA A 38 -2.18 -16.74 8.32
C ALA A 38 -3.26 -16.71 9.41
N LYS A 39 -3.16 -17.57 10.43
CA LYS A 39 -4.06 -17.55 11.60
C LYS A 39 -3.99 -16.21 12.31
N GLN A 40 -2.80 -15.67 12.53
CA GLN A 40 -2.63 -14.39 13.19
C GLN A 40 -3.23 -13.23 12.37
N VAL A 41 -2.93 -13.16 11.07
CA VAL A 41 -3.47 -12.12 10.17
C VAL A 41 -5.00 -12.18 10.13
N ASN A 42 -5.57 -13.38 10.04
CA ASN A 42 -7.03 -13.56 10.06
C ASN A 42 -7.66 -13.22 11.41
N ALA A 43 -6.97 -13.49 12.53
CA ALA A 43 -7.45 -13.12 13.87
C ALA A 43 -7.42 -11.59 14.08
N ALA A 44 -6.53 -10.88 13.40
CA ALA A 44 -6.46 -9.42 13.45
C ALA A 44 -7.53 -8.74 12.55
N LYS A 45 -8.06 -9.44 11.55
CA LYS A 45 -9.08 -8.88 10.65
C LYS A 45 -10.45 -8.88 11.35
N PRO A 46 -11.20 -7.77 11.35
CA PRO A 46 -12.58 -7.78 11.83
C PRO A 46 -13.43 -8.77 11.00
N PRO A 47 -14.46 -9.40 11.60
CA PRO A 47 -15.26 -10.41 10.93
C PRO A 47 -15.86 -9.85 9.64
N ALA A 48 -15.74 -10.60 8.53
CA ALA A 48 -16.30 -10.20 7.24
C ALA A 48 -17.83 -10.41 7.22
N ALA A 49 -18.59 -9.44 6.71
CA ALA A 49 -20.03 -9.59 6.53
C ALA A 49 -20.39 -10.46 5.31
N ASN A 50 -21.43 -11.29 5.51
CA ASN A 50 -22.27 -11.80 4.43
C ASN A 50 -23.06 -10.64 3.79
N GLU A 51 -23.41 -10.75 2.52
CA GLU A 51 -23.72 -9.64 1.61
C GLU A 51 -24.97 -8.78 1.90
N ASP A 52 -25.70 -8.98 3.00
CA ASP A 52 -27.08 -8.48 3.11
C ASP A 52 -27.41 -7.50 4.24
N GLU A 53 -26.47 -6.99 5.04
CA GLU A 53 -26.84 -6.02 6.09
C GLU A 53 -25.93 -4.80 6.16
N SER A 54 -26.40 -3.71 5.52
CA SER A 54 -25.87 -2.36 5.70
C SER A 54 -26.41 -1.76 7.00
N PHE A 55 -25.60 -1.76 8.06
CA PHE A 55 -25.83 -0.89 9.22
C PHE A 55 -24.91 0.32 9.13
N GLU A 56 -25.48 1.47 8.76
CA GLU A 56 -24.85 2.77 8.96
C GLU A 56 -24.76 3.04 10.46
N SER A 57 -23.56 2.91 11.02
CA SER A 57 -23.23 3.59 12.25
C SER A 57 -22.63 4.94 11.88
N GLN A 58 -23.46 5.98 11.92
CA GLN A 58 -22.99 7.34 12.10
C GLN A 58 -22.39 7.45 13.52
N THR A 59 -21.20 6.89 13.75
CA THR A 59 -20.43 7.22 14.95
C THR A 59 -19.71 8.53 14.72
N ALA A 60 -20.19 9.53 15.46
CA ALA A 60 -19.56 10.79 15.78
C ALA A 60 -18.04 10.66 15.93
N GLY A 61 -17.33 11.74 15.54
CA GLY A 61 -15.88 11.82 15.52
C GLY A 61 -15.22 11.12 16.69
N TYR A 62 -14.46 10.06 16.37
CA TYR A 62 -13.41 9.59 17.24
C TYR A 62 -12.31 10.64 17.22
N ILE A 63 -12.44 11.64 18.09
CA ILE A 63 -11.31 12.41 18.57
C ILE A 63 -10.45 11.39 19.33
N HIS A 64 -9.43 10.88 18.66
CA HIS A 64 -8.33 10.22 19.33
C HIS A 64 -7.62 11.30 20.17
N ASP A 65 -8.07 11.51 21.41
CA ASP A 65 -7.30 12.17 22.48
C ASP A 65 -6.14 11.26 22.94
N GLN A 66 -5.41 10.69 21.98
CA GLN A 66 -4.12 10.08 22.20
C GLN A 66 -3.11 10.95 21.46
N TYR A 67 -2.05 11.31 22.18
CA TYR A 67 -0.87 12.05 21.74
C TYR A 67 -0.65 11.93 20.22
N PRO A 68 -0.43 13.04 19.48
CA PRO A 68 -0.42 13.00 18.02
C PRO A 68 0.50 11.87 17.54
N PRO A 69 0.05 11.04 16.59
CA PRO A 69 0.90 9.98 16.05
C PRO A 69 2.23 10.59 15.61
N ILE A 70 3.35 9.94 15.95
CA ILE A 70 4.65 10.39 15.47
C ILE A 70 4.68 10.07 13.98
N TYR A 71 4.70 11.12 13.16
CA TYR A 71 4.83 10.96 11.72
C TYR A 71 6.30 11.04 11.36
N TYR A 72 6.81 9.94 10.83
CA TYR A 72 8.12 9.93 10.20
C TYR A 72 8.00 10.60 8.83
N SER A 73 9.04 11.31 8.36
CA SER A 73 9.07 11.84 6.99
C SER A 73 8.78 10.75 5.95
N ASN A 74 9.11 9.50 6.29
CA ASN A 74 9.06 8.33 5.43
C ASN A 74 7.70 7.61 5.45
N SER A 75 6.78 8.01 6.35
CA SER A 75 5.40 7.47 6.39
C SER A 75 4.39 8.35 5.66
N HIS A 76 4.88 9.41 5.00
CA HIS A 76 4.07 10.26 4.14
C HIS A 76 4.19 9.77 2.70
N HIS A 77 3.03 9.64 2.08
CA HIS A 77 2.89 9.35 0.67
C HIS A 77 2.28 10.56 -0.04
N TRP A 78 2.50 10.61 -1.35
CA TRP A 78 2.00 11.64 -2.24
C TRP A 78 1.18 10.99 -3.33
N LEU A 79 0.06 11.63 -3.65
CA LEU A 79 -0.80 11.17 -4.71
C LEU A 79 -0.12 11.41 -6.07
N ALA A 80 0.13 10.33 -6.81
CA ALA A 80 0.62 10.39 -8.18
C ALA A 80 -0.55 10.54 -9.16
N SER A 81 -1.57 9.68 -9.04
CA SER A 81 -2.75 9.73 -9.91
C SER A 81 -3.98 9.11 -9.25
N ILE A 82 -5.16 9.51 -9.74
CA ILE A 82 -6.43 8.84 -9.44
C ILE A 82 -7.06 8.50 -10.78
N SER A 83 -7.45 7.24 -10.95
CA SER A 83 -8.14 6.76 -12.14
C SER A 83 -9.43 6.05 -11.76
N ILE A 84 -10.34 6.01 -12.72
CA ILE A 84 -11.57 5.22 -12.63
C ILE A 84 -11.48 4.23 -13.78
N ASN A 85 -11.52 2.94 -13.47
CA ASN A 85 -11.49 1.92 -14.51
C ASN A 85 -12.89 1.72 -15.13
N ASP A 86 -12.97 0.96 -16.24
CA ASP A 86 -14.24 0.70 -16.96
C ASP A 86 -15.31 -0.02 -16.12
N SER A 87 -14.96 -0.48 -14.91
CA SER A 87 -15.87 -1.11 -13.95
C SER A 87 -16.27 -0.18 -12.80
N ASP A 88 -16.10 1.14 -12.96
CA ASP A 88 -16.36 2.16 -11.93
C ASP A 88 -15.60 1.93 -10.61
N GLN A 89 -14.46 1.23 -10.67
CA GLN A 89 -13.59 1.07 -9.51
C GLN A 89 -12.55 2.18 -9.52
N TYR A 90 -12.40 2.80 -8.36
CA TYR A 90 -11.44 3.86 -8.14
C TYR A 90 -10.09 3.25 -7.80
N GLU A 91 -9.07 3.66 -8.54
CA GLU A 91 -7.69 3.27 -8.33
C GLU A 91 -6.88 4.52 -7.99
N LEU A 92 -6.08 4.40 -6.94
CA LEU A 92 -5.21 5.47 -6.45
C LEU A 92 -3.77 5.01 -6.58
N GLU A 93 -2.97 5.79 -7.29
CA GLU A 93 -1.54 5.55 -7.45
C GLU A 93 -0.74 6.53 -6.57
N LEU A 94 0.23 5.99 -5.84
CA LEU A 94 1.13 6.75 -4.98
C LEU A 94 2.47 7.01 -5.67
N GLU A 95 3.32 7.84 -5.07
CA GLU A 95 4.63 8.26 -5.60
C GLU A 95 5.62 7.10 -5.82
N ASP A 96 5.47 6.02 -5.05
CA ASP A 96 6.24 4.79 -5.22
C ASP A 96 5.73 3.91 -6.37
N GLY A 97 4.65 4.35 -7.03
CA GLY A 97 3.91 3.64 -8.05
C GLY A 97 2.99 2.56 -7.50
N SER A 98 2.85 2.38 -6.18
CA SER A 98 1.87 1.42 -5.68
C SER A 98 0.44 1.84 -6.05
N VAL A 99 -0.39 0.88 -6.46
CA VAL A 99 -1.78 1.12 -6.87
C VAL A 99 -2.72 0.47 -5.86
N TRP A 100 -3.68 1.26 -5.41
CA TRP A 100 -4.63 0.92 -4.37
C TRP A 100 -6.04 0.96 -4.90
N LYS A 101 -6.77 -0.15 -4.73
CA LYS A 101 -8.20 -0.20 -5.02
C LYS A 101 -8.97 0.42 -3.88
N ILE A 102 -9.70 1.49 -4.18
CA ILE A 102 -10.47 2.25 -3.23
C ILE A 102 -11.90 1.71 -3.19
N ASN A 103 -12.49 1.67 -1.99
CA ASN A 103 -13.90 1.39 -1.81
C ASN A 103 -14.74 2.38 -2.65
N SER A 104 -15.64 1.86 -3.50
CA SER A 104 -16.48 2.68 -4.39
C SER A 104 -17.24 3.79 -3.66
N TYR A 105 -17.65 3.57 -2.40
CA TYR A 105 -18.33 4.60 -1.59
C TYR A 105 -17.41 5.75 -1.18
N ASP A 106 -16.11 5.49 -1.05
CA ASP A 106 -15.10 6.50 -0.69
C ASP A 106 -14.43 7.12 -1.92
N GLY A 107 -14.59 6.52 -3.11
CA GLY A 107 -13.96 6.99 -4.34
C GLY A 107 -14.24 8.46 -4.67
N SER A 108 -15.49 8.91 -4.47
CA SER A 108 -15.86 10.32 -4.66
C SER A 108 -15.16 11.29 -3.71
N LYS A 109 -14.78 10.83 -2.49
CA LYS A 109 -13.97 11.62 -1.55
C LYS A 109 -12.54 11.72 -2.05
N ALA A 110 -11.98 10.60 -2.50
CA ALA A 110 -10.62 10.51 -3.02
C ALA A 110 -10.41 11.41 -4.24
N LEU A 111 -11.40 11.54 -5.14
CA LEU A 111 -11.33 12.44 -6.30
C LEU A 111 -11.04 13.91 -5.96
N ASN A 112 -11.33 14.35 -4.74
CA ASN A 112 -11.07 15.72 -4.29
C ASN A 112 -9.66 15.90 -3.69
N TRP A 113 -8.86 14.83 -3.59
CA TRP A 113 -7.50 14.88 -3.07
C TRP A 113 -6.55 15.47 -4.10
N ARG A 114 -5.55 16.20 -3.64
CA ARG A 114 -4.56 16.86 -4.48
C ARG A 114 -3.23 16.13 -4.42
N SER A 115 -2.43 16.25 -5.48
CA SER A 115 -1.10 15.64 -5.57
C SER A 115 -0.15 16.10 -4.46
N ASN A 116 -0.36 17.30 -3.92
CA ASN A 116 0.41 17.88 -2.83
C ASN A 116 -0.24 17.70 -1.46
N ASP A 117 -1.32 16.91 -1.35
CA ASP A 117 -1.86 16.53 -0.05
C ASP A 117 -1.02 15.39 0.53
N PRO A 118 -0.56 15.48 1.80
CA PRO A 118 0.13 14.37 2.42
C PRO A 118 -0.86 13.24 2.68
N LEU A 119 -0.51 12.03 2.28
CA LEU A 119 -1.29 10.82 2.52
C LEU A 119 -0.58 9.93 3.53
N THR A 120 -1.38 9.19 4.31
CA THR A 120 -0.87 8.18 5.24
C THR A 120 -1.72 6.93 5.11
N ILE A 121 -1.06 5.76 5.12
CA ILE A 121 -1.73 4.46 5.11
C ILE A 121 -1.80 3.93 6.53
N THR A 122 -2.93 3.35 6.93
CA THR A 122 -3.10 2.73 8.25
C THR A 122 -3.99 1.49 8.16
N GLN A 123 -4.09 0.74 9.26
CA GLN A 123 -4.99 -0.41 9.33
C GLN A 123 -6.46 0.01 9.25
N ASN A 124 -7.28 -0.77 8.55
CA ASN A 124 -8.71 -0.57 8.60
C ASN A 124 -9.34 -1.30 9.78
N ASN A 125 -9.67 -0.55 10.84
CA ASN A 125 -10.31 -1.10 12.03
C ASN A 125 -11.86 -1.15 11.94
N ARG A 126 -12.44 -0.83 10.79
CA ARG A 126 -13.89 -0.85 10.61
C ARG A 126 -14.39 -2.29 10.60
N TRP A 127 -15.34 -2.59 11.48
CA TRP A 127 -16.01 -3.88 11.49
C TRP A 127 -16.74 -4.14 10.17
N PHE A 128 -16.71 -5.40 9.71
CA PHE A 128 -17.39 -5.84 8.49
C PHE A 128 -16.85 -5.28 7.18
N SER A 129 -15.73 -4.55 7.18
CA SER A 129 -15.10 -4.12 5.93
C SER A 129 -14.31 -5.26 5.28
N ARG A 130 -14.38 -5.33 3.94
CA ARG A 130 -13.56 -6.22 3.12
C ARG A 130 -12.16 -5.65 2.85
N HIS A 131 -11.95 -4.35 3.13
CA HIS A 131 -10.69 -3.65 2.90
C HIS A 131 -9.78 -3.79 4.12
N THR A 132 -8.52 -4.10 3.88
CA THR A 132 -7.50 -4.32 4.91
C THR A 132 -6.91 -2.99 5.41
N TYR A 133 -6.83 -1.98 4.55
CA TYR A 133 -6.17 -0.73 4.83
C TYR A 133 -7.10 0.48 4.66
N ARG A 134 -6.64 1.61 5.16
CA ARG A 134 -7.27 2.92 4.98
C ARG A 134 -6.20 3.94 4.63
N ILE A 135 -6.47 4.74 3.61
CA ILE A 135 -5.63 5.87 3.23
C ILE A 135 -6.29 7.14 3.78
N ILE A 136 -5.52 7.98 4.47
CA ILE A 136 -5.98 9.21 5.10
C ILE A 136 -5.29 10.38 4.44
N ASN A 137 -6.06 11.32 3.91
CA ASN A 137 -5.57 12.61 3.47
C ASN A 137 -5.38 13.53 4.69
N LYS A 138 -4.14 13.90 4.97
CA LYS A 138 -3.77 14.69 6.13
C LYS A 138 -4.17 16.17 6.01
N SER A 139 -4.32 16.69 4.79
CA SER A 139 -4.72 18.09 4.56
C SER A 139 -6.14 18.37 5.01
N ASN A 140 -7.06 17.42 4.77
CA ASN A 140 -8.50 17.62 5.00
C ASN A 140 -9.12 16.60 5.97
N GLY A 141 -8.35 15.61 6.44
CA GLY A 141 -8.81 14.57 7.36
C GLY A 141 -9.74 13.53 6.75
N THR A 142 -10.05 13.62 5.46
CA THR A 142 -10.86 12.61 4.78
C THR A 142 -10.07 11.32 4.61
N SER A 143 -10.78 10.19 4.53
CA SER A 143 -10.15 8.89 4.39
C SER A 143 -10.95 7.99 3.46
N ALA A 144 -10.25 7.00 2.90
CA ALA A 144 -10.80 6.04 1.98
C ALA A 144 -10.31 4.63 2.35
N GLU A 145 -11.22 3.68 2.45
CA GLU A 145 -10.88 2.27 2.60
C GLU A 145 -10.22 1.73 1.33
N ALA A 146 -9.15 0.95 1.48
CA ALA A 146 -8.33 0.54 0.36
C ALA A 146 -7.73 -0.87 0.52
N ASN A 147 -7.46 -1.52 -0.61
CA ASN A 147 -6.63 -2.72 -0.70
C ASN A 147 -5.49 -2.47 -1.69
N LEU A 148 -4.29 -2.93 -1.35
CA LEU A 148 -3.16 -2.90 -2.28
C LEU A 148 -3.47 -3.81 -3.47
N PHE A 149 -3.38 -3.27 -4.68
CA PHE A 149 -3.66 -3.98 -5.93
C PHE A 149 -2.38 -4.26 -6.71
N LEU A 150 -1.55 -3.24 -6.94
CA LEU A 150 -0.22 -3.38 -7.53
C LEU A 150 0.82 -2.82 -6.57
N GLY A 151 1.95 -3.52 -6.44
CA GLY A 151 3.07 -3.06 -5.62
C GLY A 151 3.82 -1.89 -6.25
N PRO A 152 4.82 -1.35 -5.53
CA PRO A 152 5.69 -0.29 -6.01
C PRO A 152 6.44 -0.68 -7.28
N ILE A 153 6.94 0.32 -8.01
CA ILE A 153 7.85 0.12 -9.15
C ILE A 153 9.13 -0.57 -8.64
N LEU A 154 9.63 -1.59 -9.33
CA LEU A 154 10.84 -2.29 -8.91
C LEU A 154 12.04 -1.34 -8.97
N ARG A 155 12.74 -1.20 -7.84
CA ARG A 155 13.88 -0.29 -7.68
C ARG A 155 13.55 1.18 -8.06
N GLY A 156 12.30 1.61 -7.89
CA GLY A 156 11.94 3.01 -8.00
C GLY A 156 12.58 3.86 -6.91
N GLU A 157 12.66 5.18 -7.12
CA GLU A 157 13.26 6.14 -6.17
C GLU A 157 12.57 6.11 -4.79
N PHE A 158 11.25 5.99 -4.79
CA PHE A 158 10.44 5.96 -3.57
C PHE A 158 10.16 4.54 -3.07
N SER A 159 10.60 3.51 -3.80
CA SER A 159 10.39 2.12 -3.41
C SER A 159 11.30 1.74 -2.26
N ARG A 160 10.75 0.97 -1.31
CA ARG A 160 11.49 0.44 -0.17
C ARG A 160 11.45 -1.08 -0.18
N PHE A 161 12.56 -1.70 0.21
CA PHE A 161 12.66 -3.14 0.36
C PHE A 161 13.60 -3.51 1.51
N ILE A 162 13.40 -4.71 2.06
CA ILE A 162 14.23 -5.25 3.14
C ILE A 162 15.64 -5.48 2.60
N ALA A 163 16.62 -4.73 3.11
CA ALA A 163 18.03 -4.89 2.79
C ALA A 163 18.70 -5.92 3.71
N ASN A 164 18.34 -5.94 5.00
CA ASN A 164 18.78 -6.96 5.96
C ASN A 164 17.65 -7.29 6.94
N ILE A 165 17.67 -8.51 7.47
CA ILE A 165 16.70 -9.02 8.45
C ILE A 165 17.41 -9.83 9.53
N ASP A 166 17.06 -9.57 10.79
CA ASP A 166 17.44 -10.37 11.95
C ASP A 166 16.17 -10.82 12.67
N HIS A 167 15.69 -12.03 12.30
CA HIS A 167 14.50 -12.62 12.90
C HIS A 167 14.63 -12.85 14.41
N SER A 168 15.86 -13.08 14.91
CA SER A 168 16.08 -13.35 16.34
C SER A 168 15.87 -12.11 17.20
N LYS A 169 16.24 -10.95 16.66
CA LYS A 169 16.04 -9.65 17.32
C LYS A 169 14.75 -8.95 16.94
N ARG A 170 14.04 -9.44 15.91
CA ARG A 170 12.89 -8.77 15.29
C ARG A 170 13.30 -7.43 14.67
N GLU A 171 14.45 -7.39 14.02
CA GLU A 171 14.99 -6.17 13.42
C GLU A 171 15.07 -6.30 11.90
N ILE A 172 14.77 -5.21 11.19
CA ILE A 172 15.06 -5.08 9.76
C ILE A 172 15.79 -3.77 9.48
N SER A 173 16.54 -3.76 8.39
CA SER A 173 17.00 -2.52 7.75
C SER A 173 16.47 -2.42 6.33
N LEU A 174 16.00 -1.26 5.92
CA LEU A 174 15.57 -1.02 4.55
C LEU A 174 16.73 -0.49 3.68
N ASN A 175 16.52 -0.45 2.37
CA ASN A 175 17.50 0.02 1.39
C ASN A 175 17.90 1.51 1.53
N ASP A 176 17.14 2.30 2.29
CA ASP A 176 17.47 3.68 2.65
C ASP A 176 18.28 3.79 3.95
N ASN A 177 18.76 2.65 4.49
CA ASN A 177 19.48 2.52 5.75
C ASN A 177 18.68 2.91 7.00
N THR A 178 17.35 2.88 6.92
CA THR A 178 16.49 2.98 8.12
C THR A 178 16.40 1.63 8.83
N TYR A 179 16.35 1.66 10.17
CA TYR A 179 16.27 0.48 11.02
C TYR A 179 14.96 0.44 11.79
N TRP A 180 14.41 -0.76 11.92
CA TRP A 180 13.07 -0.96 12.49
C TRP A 180 13.07 -2.18 13.38
N GLU A 181 12.49 -2.04 14.58
CA GLU A 181 12.18 -3.16 15.47
C GLU A 181 10.70 -3.51 15.31
N ILE A 182 10.40 -4.79 15.03
CA ILE A 182 9.05 -5.30 14.85
C ILE A 182 8.44 -5.66 16.19
N SER A 183 7.16 -5.31 16.39
CA SER A 183 6.40 -5.65 17.59
C SER A 183 6.44 -7.15 17.85
N TYR A 184 6.64 -7.55 19.11
CA TYR A 184 6.67 -8.96 19.52
C TYR A 184 5.33 -9.65 19.24
N LEU A 185 4.25 -8.87 19.21
CA LEU A 185 2.93 -9.36 18.88
C LEU A 185 2.85 -9.85 17.44
N ASP A 186 3.67 -9.36 16.52
CA ASP A 186 3.67 -9.70 15.10
C ASP A 186 4.76 -10.72 14.69
N THR A 187 5.37 -11.38 15.68
CA THR A 187 6.51 -12.30 15.47
C THR A 187 6.19 -13.43 14.47
N ALA A 188 5.00 -14.03 14.54
CA ALA A 188 4.66 -15.14 13.62
C ALA A 188 4.45 -14.64 12.19
N VAL A 189 3.89 -13.44 12.01
CA VAL A 189 3.78 -12.83 10.67
C VAL A 189 5.16 -12.46 10.12
N PHE A 190 6.02 -11.92 10.98
CA PHE A 190 7.36 -11.46 10.62
C PHE A 190 8.35 -12.61 10.33
N SER A 191 8.15 -13.80 10.90
CA SER A 191 9.05 -14.94 10.65
C SER A 191 9.08 -15.39 9.18
N ASP A 192 8.05 -15.04 8.42
CA ASP A 192 7.93 -15.39 7.00
C ASP A 192 8.45 -14.29 6.06
N TRP A 193 8.83 -13.13 6.58
CA TRP A 193 9.38 -12.02 5.78
C TRP A 193 10.81 -12.32 5.37
N ASP A 194 11.26 -11.77 4.24
CA ASP A 194 12.58 -12.09 3.70
C ASP A 194 13.26 -10.88 3.03
N VAL A 195 14.57 -10.99 2.84
CA VAL A 195 15.36 -9.97 2.15
C VAL A 195 14.83 -9.79 0.72
N ASN A 196 14.78 -8.53 0.28
CA ASN A 196 14.19 -8.06 -0.97
C ASN A 196 12.65 -8.03 -1.03
N ASP A 197 11.94 -8.41 0.05
CA ASP A 197 10.51 -8.12 0.12
C ASP A 197 10.30 -6.59 0.12
N TYR A 198 9.34 -6.13 -0.68
CA TYR A 198 8.99 -4.72 -0.80
C TYR A 198 8.11 -4.29 0.36
N ILE A 199 8.42 -3.11 0.90
CA ILE A 199 7.79 -2.54 2.09
C ILE A 199 7.14 -1.20 1.73
N ILE A 200 5.89 -1.02 2.14
CA ILE A 200 5.21 0.28 2.17
C ILE A 200 5.06 0.69 3.64
N ILE A 201 5.36 1.96 3.95
CA ILE A 201 5.42 2.46 5.33
C ILE A 201 4.14 3.24 5.65
N GLY A 202 3.31 2.68 6.53
CA GLY A 202 2.14 3.34 7.09
C GLY A 202 2.33 3.80 8.53
N THR A 203 1.27 4.33 9.12
CA THR A 203 1.19 4.68 10.55
C THR A 203 0.32 3.66 11.26
N ASN A 204 0.78 3.15 12.40
CA ASN A 204 -0.03 2.29 13.25
C ASN A 204 -1.07 3.13 14.00
N SER A 205 -2.35 3.01 13.65
CA SER A 205 -3.42 3.66 14.40
C SER A 205 -3.96 2.80 15.54
N ASN A 206 -3.53 1.54 15.64
CA ASN A 206 -3.94 0.59 16.67
C ASN A 206 -2.88 0.55 17.78
N VAL A 207 -2.80 1.66 18.53
CA VAL A 207 -1.92 1.76 19.69
C VAL A 207 -2.63 1.12 20.89
N SER A 208 -2.31 -0.15 21.15
CA SER A 208 -2.79 -0.85 22.32
C SER A 208 -1.97 -0.45 23.54
N PHE A 209 -2.57 -0.50 24.74
CA PHE A 209 -1.86 -0.27 26.01
C PHE A 209 -0.65 -1.21 26.20
N TRP A 210 -0.66 -2.36 25.53
CA TRP A 210 0.37 -3.41 25.59
C TRP A 210 1.44 -3.31 24.50
N ASP A 211 1.33 -2.33 23.60
CA ASP A 211 2.22 -2.09 22.46
C ASP A 211 2.34 -0.58 22.19
N SER A 212 2.79 0.16 23.21
CA SER A 212 2.87 1.62 23.19
C SER A 212 4.07 2.18 22.43
N GLY A 213 4.92 1.30 21.88
CA GLY A 213 6.16 1.69 21.20
C GLY A 213 6.12 1.58 19.68
N SER A 214 5.18 0.81 19.12
CA SER A 214 5.14 0.50 17.69
C SER A 214 4.18 1.44 16.96
N ASP A 215 4.67 2.62 16.59
CA ASP A 215 3.89 3.70 15.95
C ASP A 215 3.84 3.59 14.42
N VAL A 216 4.63 2.70 13.82
CA VAL A 216 4.69 2.48 12.38
C VAL A 216 4.04 1.16 11.99
N LEU A 217 3.42 1.16 10.80
CA LEU A 217 2.91 -0.03 10.14
C LEU A 217 3.80 -0.34 8.94
N LEU A 218 4.49 -1.48 8.94
CA LEU A 218 5.21 -1.94 7.76
C LEU A 218 4.32 -2.91 6.99
N ILE A 219 4.08 -2.62 5.72
CA ILE A 219 3.24 -3.43 4.83
C ILE A 219 4.15 -4.19 3.88
N ASN A 220 4.21 -5.52 4.00
CA ASN A 220 4.96 -6.37 3.08
C ASN A 220 4.10 -6.69 1.86
N VAL A 221 4.50 -6.13 0.73
CA VAL A 221 3.83 -6.25 -0.56
C VAL A 221 3.83 -7.70 -1.04
N ASN A 222 4.96 -8.37 -0.96
CA ASN A 222 5.16 -9.74 -1.46
C ASN A 222 4.35 -10.77 -0.68
N MET A 223 4.08 -10.53 0.60
CA MET A 223 3.28 -11.40 1.48
C MET A 223 1.82 -10.92 1.63
N ASN A 224 1.51 -9.71 1.16
CA ASN A 224 0.22 -9.02 1.32
C ASN A 224 -0.26 -9.02 2.78
N ASN A 225 0.63 -8.66 3.69
CA ASN A 225 0.36 -8.56 5.12
C ASN A 225 1.09 -7.34 5.72
N SER A 226 0.95 -7.12 7.02
CA SER A 226 1.60 -6.01 7.68
C SER A 226 1.95 -6.33 9.12
N VAL A 227 2.98 -5.68 9.63
CA VAL A 227 3.43 -5.76 11.02
C VAL A 227 3.61 -4.37 11.60
N ARG A 228 3.47 -4.25 12.92
CA ARG A 228 3.76 -3.03 13.66
C ARG A 228 5.25 -2.95 13.95
N ALA A 229 5.81 -1.75 13.88
CA ALA A 229 7.22 -1.52 14.10
C ALA A 229 7.48 -0.18 14.77
N LYS A 230 8.72 -0.02 15.26
CA LYS A 230 9.28 1.21 15.80
C LYS A 230 10.61 1.51 15.10
N GLN A 231 10.84 2.77 14.72
CA GLN A 231 12.14 3.20 14.18
C GLN A 231 13.16 3.45 15.31
N PHE A 232 14.44 3.12 15.08
CA PHE A 232 15.54 3.45 16.00
C PHE A 232 16.85 3.80 15.28
#